data_AF-A0A7G8BRQ2-F1
#
_entry.id   AF-A0A7G8BRQ2-F1
#
_cell.length_a   1.000
_cell.length_b   1.000
_cell.length_c   1.000
_cell.angle_alpha   90.00
_cell.angle_beta   90.00
_cell.angle_gamma   90.00
#
_symmetry.space_group_name_H-M   'P 1'
#
loop_
_entity.id
_entity.type
_entity.pdbx_description
1 polymer ?
#
loop_
_entity_poly.entity_id
_entity_poly.type
_entity_poly.pdbx_seq_one_letter_code
_entity_poly.pdbx_strand_id
1 'polypeptide(L)'
;MARTPLTAEEAQAIRPESKLSLQPHLQLLELSYPVDSLVLAVKKHAPETEIVSNAASRRESQNRPKLPMMTRERVWLAVHRFEDSVYYRRIGRETFLLLSALRSGASVSEAVTLAFEKTKLNAKEQATVLRESFAHASELGWFCPPQVEDDSEALVM
;
A
#
# COMPACT_ATOMS: atom_id res chain seq x y z
N MET A 1 -15.61 -4.03 -3.57
CA MET A 1 -15.78 -3.10 -4.71
C MET A 1 -14.74 -2.01 -4.63
N ALA A 2 -14.08 -1.65 -5.75
CA ALA A 2 -13.14 -0.52 -5.77
C ALA A 2 -13.93 0.79 -5.57
N ARG A 3 -13.41 1.72 -4.77
CA ARG A 3 -14.06 3.02 -4.56
C ARG A 3 -13.53 4.01 -5.59
N THR A 4 -14.35 4.99 -5.98
CA THR A 4 -13.88 6.08 -6.84
C THR A 4 -12.70 6.78 -6.16
N PRO A 5 -11.54 6.87 -6.82
CA PRO A 5 -10.42 7.62 -6.31
C PRO A 5 -10.80 9.09 -6.11
N LEU A 6 -10.14 9.74 -5.16
CA LEU A 6 -10.32 11.16 -4.91
C LEU A 6 -10.01 11.97 -6.18
N THR A 7 -10.92 12.85 -6.57
CA THR A 7 -10.72 13.78 -7.69
C THR A 7 -9.76 14.91 -7.31
N ALA A 8 -9.20 15.60 -8.32
CA ALA A 8 -8.29 16.72 -8.08
C ALA A 8 -8.98 17.91 -7.36
N GLU A 9 -10.29 18.07 -7.53
CA GLU A 9 -11.09 19.11 -6.87
C GLU A 9 -11.30 18.78 -5.39
N GLU A 10 -11.67 17.54 -5.08
CA GLU A 10 -11.80 17.06 -3.71
C GLU A 10 -10.45 17.06 -2.98
N ALA A 11 -9.35 16.75 -3.68
CA ALA A 11 -8.00 16.83 -3.12
C ALA A 11 -7.62 18.25 -2.69
N GLN A 12 -8.03 19.27 -3.44
CA GLN A 12 -7.80 20.68 -3.09
C GLN A 12 -8.64 21.14 -1.90
N ALA A 13 -9.78 20.49 -1.66
CA ALA A 13 -10.65 20.79 -0.52
C ALA A 13 -10.16 20.16 0.80
N ILE A 14 -9.14 19.30 0.77
CA ILE A 14 -8.59 18.65 1.98
C ILE A 14 -8.01 19.69 2.92
N ARG A 15 -8.46 19.65 4.18
CA ARG A 15 -7.91 20.42 5.29
C ARG A 15 -7.22 19.48 6.29
N PRO A 16 -6.38 20.01 7.20
CA PRO A 16 -5.73 19.19 8.23
C PRO A 16 -6.73 18.38 9.08
N GLU A 17 -7.93 18.89 9.28
CA GLU A 17 -8.99 18.24 10.07
C GLU A 17 -9.83 17.25 9.24
N SER A 18 -9.66 17.25 7.91
CA SER A 18 -10.37 16.34 7.03
C SER A 18 -9.93 14.89 7.28
N LYS A 19 -10.88 13.97 7.16
CA LYS A 19 -10.62 12.53 7.14
C LYS A 19 -10.51 12.05 5.69
N LEU A 20 -9.61 11.11 5.47
CA LEU A 20 -9.44 10.42 4.19
C LEU A 20 -9.58 8.92 4.42
N SER A 21 -9.99 8.20 3.39
CA SER A 21 -9.97 6.74 3.41
C SER A 21 -8.99 6.22 2.36
N LEU A 22 -8.53 4.99 2.55
CA LEU A 22 -7.71 4.29 1.57
C LEU A 22 -8.56 3.28 0.79
N GLN A 23 -8.14 2.99 -0.44
CA GLN A 23 -8.77 1.95 -1.26
C GLN A 23 -8.83 0.62 -0.49
N PRO A 24 -9.97 -0.10 -0.50
CA PRO A 24 -10.12 -1.38 0.22
C PRO A 24 -9.11 -2.46 -0.19
N HIS A 25 -8.59 -2.38 -1.41
CA HIS A 25 -7.65 -3.34 -1.97
C HIS A 25 -6.18 -2.94 -1.72
N LEU A 26 -5.95 -1.83 -1.01
CA LEU A 26 -4.62 -1.43 -0.56
C LEU A 26 -4.32 -2.09 0.79
N GLN A 27 -3.40 -3.05 0.78
CA GLN A 27 -2.88 -3.69 1.97
C GLN A 27 -1.53 -3.06 2.34
N LEU A 28 -1.37 -2.69 3.60
CA LEU A 28 -0.09 -2.19 4.13
C LEU A 28 0.51 -3.29 5.00
N LEU A 29 1.72 -3.72 4.68
CA LEU A 29 2.40 -4.83 5.35
C LEU A 29 3.70 -4.34 6.00
N GLU A 30 3.85 -4.60 7.30
CA GLU A 30 5.14 -4.51 8.00
C GLU A 30 5.73 -5.92 8.05
N LEU A 31 6.90 -6.11 7.42
CA LEU A 31 7.56 -7.42 7.34
C LEU A 31 8.92 -7.36 8.02
N SER A 32 9.31 -8.48 8.66
CA SER A 32 10.65 -8.63 9.28
C SER A 32 11.72 -9.16 8.32
N TYR A 33 11.33 -9.47 7.08
CA TYR A 33 12.18 -9.98 6.03
C TYR A 33 11.78 -9.33 4.69
N PRO A 34 12.72 -9.15 3.74
CA PRO A 34 12.46 -8.56 2.44
C PRO A 34 11.77 -9.58 1.51
N VAL A 35 10.51 -9.92 1.81
CA VAL A 35 9.73 -10.91 1.07
C VAL A 35 9.44 -10.46 -0.36
N ASP A 36 9.41 -9.15 -0.62
CA ASP A 36 9.24 -8.60 -1.96
C ASP A 36 10.36 -9.05 -2.91
N SER A 37 11.62 -9.12 -2.44
CA SER A 37 12.74 -9.64 -3.23
C SER A 37 12.55 -11.10 -3.63
N LEU A 38 11.92 -11.90 -2.76
CA LEU A 38 11.61 -13.29 -3.04
C LEU A 38 10.49 -13.41 -4.06
N VAL A 39 9.40 -12.65 -3.91
CA VAL A 39 8.28 -12.62 -4.86
C VAL A 39 8.80 -12.23 -6.25
N LEU A 40 9.65 -11.21 -6.34
CA LEU A 40 10.28 -10.80 -7.59
C LEU A 40 11.19 -11.89 -8.17
N ALA A 41 11.99 -12.55 -7.33
CA ALA A 41 12.84 -13.66 -7.78
C ALA A 41 12.02 -14.84 -8.32
N VAL A 42 10.91 -15.20 -7.65
CA VAL A 42 10.01 -16.27 -8.11
C VAL A 42 9.34 -15.89 -9.43
N LYS A 43 8.79 -14.66 -9.54
CA LYS A 43 8.19 -14.18 -10.80
C LYS A 43 9.18 -14.15 -11.96
N LYS A 44 10.46 -13.84 -11.72
CA LYS A 44 11.50 -13.86 -12.75
C LYS A 44 11.79 -15.27 -13.27
N HIS A 45 11.59 -16.29 -12.44
CA HIS A 45 11.87 -17.69 -12.78
C HIS A 45 10.62 -18.48 -13.20
N ALA A 46 9.42 -17.95 -12.95
CA ALA A 46 8.16 -18.43 -13.46
C ALA A 46 7.60 -17.38 -14.44
N PRO A 47 8.01 -17.38 -15.73
CA PRO A 47 7.30 -16.60 -16.73
C PRO A 47 5.81 -16.98 -16.70
N GLU A 48 4.93 -16.08 -17.13
CA GLU A 48 3.49 -16.30 -17.24
C GLU A 48 3.22 -17.50 -18.15
N THR A 49 3.34 -18.70 -17.61
CA THR A 49 2.71 -19.87 -18.20
C THR A 49 1.23 -19.59 -18.06
N GLU A 50 0.61 -19.23 -19.18
CA GLU A 50 -0.75 -19.65 -19.47
C GLU A 50 -0.91 -21.03 -18.82
N ILE A 51 -1.81 -21.13 -17.85
CA ILE A 51 -2.14 -22.42 -17.23
C ILE A 51 -2.90 -23.21 -18.30
N VAL A 52 -2.18 -23.69 -19.30
CA VAL A 52 -2.68 -24.63 -20.29
C VAL A 52 -2.67 -25.96 -19.57
N SER A 53 -3.86 -26.40 -19.18
CA SER A 53 -4.09 -27.76 -18.72
C SER A 53 -3.74 -28.72 -19.86
N ASN A 54 -2.51 -29.22 -19.86
CA ASN A 54 -2.22 -30.49 -20.51
C ASN A 54 -1.16 -31.25 -19.72
N ALA A 55 -1.56 -32.47 -19.37
CA ALA A 55 -0.77 -33.43 -18.65
C ALA A 55 0.47 -33.88 -19.43
N ALA A 56 1.48 -34.28 -18.65
CA ALA A 56 2.64 -35.10 -19.04
C ALA A 56 3.57 -34.51 -20.11
N SER A 57 4.78 -34.13 -19.70
CA SER A 57 6.00 -34.88 -20.03
C SER A 57 7.26 -34.21 -19.48
N ARG A 58 8.19 -35.09 -19.07
CA ARG A 58 9.64 -34.88 -18.94
C ARG A 58 10.16 -34.15 -17.70
N ARG A 59 10.74 -34.96 -16.81
CA ARG A 59 11.77 -34.57 -15.84
C ARG A 59 13.00 -34.07 -16.61
N GLU A 60 13.02 -32.79 -16.95
CA GLU A 60 14.28 -32.07 -17.17
C GLU A 60 14.69 -31.47 -15.83
N SER A 61 15.96 -31.64 -15.49
CA SER A 61 16.57 -31.21 -14.23
C SER A 61 16.12 -29.79 -13.85
N GLN A 62 15.16 -29.69 -12.93
CA GLN A 62 14.71 -28.40 -12.42
C GLN A 62 15.87 -27.77 -11.67
N ASN A 63 16.56 -26.87 -12.37
CA ASN A 63 17.59 -26.02 -11.79
C ASN A 63 16.87 -25.22 -10.70
N ARG A 64 17.00 -25.63 -9.43
CA ARG A 64 16.34 -24.96 -8.31
C ARG A 64 16.74 -23.49 -8.40
N PRO A 65 15.79 -22.54 -8.52
CA PRO A 65 16.14 -21.14 -8.60
C PRO A 65 16.98 -20.79 -7.38
N LYS A 66 18.13 -20.15 -7.60
CA LYS A 66 18.95 -19.62 -6.50
C LYS A 66 18.16 -18.46 -5.88
N LEU A 67 17.36 -18.79 -4.88
CA LEU A 67 16.61 -17.80 -4.12
C LEU A 67 17.60 -16.93 -3.32
N PRO A 68 17.35 -15.62 -3.20
CA PRO A 68 18.19 -14.75 -2.39
C PRO A 68 18.17 -15.22 -0.93
N MET A 69 19.34 -15.18 -0.29
CA MET A 69 19.43 -15.46 1.15
C MET A 69 18.71 -14.34 1.91
N MET A 70 17.63 -14.67 2.63
CA MET A 70 16.88 -13.69 3.39
C MET A 70 17.61 -13.32 4.68
N THR A 71 18.25 -12.17 4.69
CA THR A 71 18.67 -11.51 5.93
C THR A 71 17.46 -10.83 6.58
N ARG A 72 17.45 -10.78 7.91
CA ARG A 72 16.38 -10.11 8.66
C ARG A 72 16.51 -8.61 8.45
N GLU A 73 15.52 -8.01 7.80
CA GLU A 73 15.45 -6.58 7.49
C GLU A 73 13.99 -6.15 7.60
N ARG A 74 13.73 -5.10 8.38
CA ARG A 74 12.38 -4.57 8.51
C ARG A 74 12.03 -3.76 7.27
N VAL A 75 10.98 -4.19 6.57
CA VAL A 75 10.50 -3.53 5.35
C VAL A 75 9.01 -3.20 5.49
N TRP A 76 8.60 -2.12 4.85
CA TRP A 76 7.21 -1.70 4.77
C TRP A 76 6.77 -1.72 3.32
N LEU A 77 5.66 -2.40 3.05
CA LEU A 77 5.14 -2.60 1.70
C LEU A 77 3.70 -2.08 1.60
N ALA A 78 3.43 -1.39 0.51
CA ALA A 78 2.09 -1.16 0.00
C ALA A 78 1.81 -2.18 -1.11
N VAL A 79 0.79 -3.00 -0.91
CA VAL A 79 0.31 -3.96 -1.91
C VAL A 79 -1.03 -3.47 -2.41
N HIS A 80 -1.16 -3.22 -3.70
CA HIS A 80 -2.42 -2.81 -4.30
C HIS A 80 -2.70 -3.57 -5.58
N ARG A 81 -3.98 -3.65 -5.93
CA ARG A 81 -4.43 -4.22 -7.20
C ARG A 81 -4.75 -3.10 -8.18
N PHE A 82 -4.29 -3.24 -9.42
CA PHE A 82 -4.61 -2.36 -10.54
C PHE A 82 -4.71 -3.23 -11.80
N GLU A 83 -5.80 -3.09 -12.57
CA GLU A 83 -6.06 -3.86 -13.80
C GLU A 83 -5.71 -5.36 -13.68
N ASP A 84 -6.31 -6.03 -12.68
CA ASP A 84 -6.13 -7.46 -12.37
C ASP A 84 -4.72 -7.91 -11.98
N SER A 85 -3.77 -6.98 -11.92
CA SER A 85 -2.41 -7.23 -11.47
C SER A 85 -2.19 -6.75 -10.04
N VAL A 86 -1.42 -7.53 -9.27
CA VAL A 86 -0.99 -7.17 -7.92
C VAL A 86 0.38 -6.53 -7.96
N TYR A 87 0.45 -5.29 -7.51
CA TYR A 87 1.66 -4.47 -7.44
C TYR A 87 2.16 -4.38 -5.99
N TYR A 88 3.47 -4.44 -5.86
CA TYR A 88 4.18 -4.34 -4.57
C TYR A 88 5.10 -3.14 -4.63
N ARG A 89 4.95 -2.22 -3.67
CA ARG A 89 5.80 -1.05 -3.57
C ARG A 89 6.40 -0.96 -2.17
N ARG A 90 7.73 -0.85 -2.09
CA ARG A 90 8.41 -0.46 -0.84
C ARG A 90 8.10 0.99 -0.51
N ILE A 91 7.74 1.23 0.73
CA ILE A 91 7.49 2.56 1.28
C ILE A 91 8.33 2.76 2.54
N GLY A 92 8.56 4.02 2.90
CA GLY A 92 9.23 4.37 4.16
C GLY A 92 8.34 4.05 5.37
N ARG A 93 8.97 3.95 6.55
CA ARG A 93 8.26 3.75 7.83
C ARG A 93 7.24 4.85 8.08
N GLU A 94 7.63 6.10 7.87
CA GLU A 94 6.81 7.29 8.08
C GLU A 94 5.59 7.26 7.14
N THR A 95 5.78 6.95 5.86
CA THR A 95 4.69 6.76 4.89
C THR A 95 3.75 5.63 5.32
N PHE A 96 4.30 4.50 5.79
CA PHE A 96 3.50 3.38 6.28
C PHE A 96 2.62 3.77 7.47
N LEU A 97 3.18 4.49 8.44
CA LEU A 97 2.45 4.96 9.61
C LEU A 97 1.39 5.99 9.24
N LEU A 98 1.72 6.93 8.36
CA LEU A 98 0.80 7.93 7.82
C LEU A 98 -0.42 7.27 7.18
N LEU A 99 -0.20 6.36 6.22
CA LEU A 99 -1.27 5.67 5.52
C LEU A 99 -2.06 4.74 6.47
N SER A 100 -1.40 4.11 7.44
CA SER A 100 -2.07 3.27 8.42
C SER A 100 -3.00 4.09 9.33
N ALA A 101 -2.58 5.28 9.76
CA ALA A 101 -3.39 6.18 10.58
C ALA A 101 -4.61 6.73 9.80
N LEU A 102 -4.41 7.11 8.53
CA LEU A 102 -5.53 7.52 7.66
C LEU A 102 -6.53 6.37 7.49
N ARG A 103 -6.06 5.12 7.29
CA ARG A 103 -6.95 3.96 7.19
C ARG A 103 -7.75 3.69 8.46
N SER A 104 -7.19 3.99 9.63
CA SER A 104 -7.94 3.90 10.90
C SER A 104 -8.92 5.06 11.14
N GLY A 105 -9.07 5.98 10.17
CA GLY A 105 -10.03 7.09 10.26
C GLY A 105 -9.51 8.32 10.99
N ALA A 106 -8.20 8.42 11.24
CA ALA A 106 -7.60 9.63 11.77
C ALA A 106 -7.70 10.79 10.77
N SER A 107 -7.78 12.02 11.27
CA SER A 107 -7.64 13.21 10.44
C SER A 107 -6.24 13.30 9.83
N VAL A 108 -6.08 14.10 8.77
CA VAL A 108 -4.77 14.31 8.14
C VAL A 108 -3.74 14.82 9.15
N SER A 109 -4.12 15.77 10.02
CA SER A 109 -3.24 16.34 11.05
C SER A 109 -2.79 15.29 12.08
N GLU A 110 -3.72 14.48 12.58
CA GLU A 110 -3.41 13.38 13.50
C GLU A 110 -2.51 12.34 12.84
N ALA A 111 -2.81 11.96 11.60
CA ALA A 111 -2.02 10.99 10.86
C ALA A 111 -0.57 11.47 10.62
N VAL A 112 -0.39 12.75 10.28
CA VAL A 112 0.94 13.39 10.18
C VAL A 112 1.66 13.33 11.52
N THR A 113 0.98 13.70 12.60
CA THR A 113 1.56 13.70 13.95
C THR A 113 2.02 12.30 14.35
N LEU A 114 1.18 11.27 14.17
CA LEU A 114 1.50 9.87 14.47
C LEU A 114 2.63 9.32 13.59
N ALA A 115 2.69 9.70 12.32
CA ALA A 115 3.73 9.25 11.40
C ALA A 115 5.13 9.73 11.81
N PHE A 116 5.22 10.96 12.31
CA PHE A 116 6.49 11.62 12.60
C PHE A 116 6.83 11.73 14.09
N GLU A 117 5.94 11.33 15.02
CA GLU A 117 6.15 11.43 16.48
C GLU A 117 7.52 10.89 16.94
N LYS A 118 7.97 9.77 16.36
CA LYS A 118 9.23 9.08 16.72
C LYS A 118 10.25 9.09 15.59
N THR A 119 10.14 10.03 14.66
CA THR A 119 11.09 10.13 13.55
C THR A 119 12.39 10.81 13.99
N LYS A 120 13.47 10.50 13.29
CA LYS A 120 14.76 11.22 13.40
C LYS A 120 14.91 12.33 12.35
N LEU A 121 13.94 12.42 11.43
CA LEU A 121 13.94 13.38 10.34
C LEU A 121 13.71 14.80 10.86
N ASN A 122 14.41 15.77 10.27
CA ASN A 122 14.15 17.19 10.53
C ASN A 122 12.87 17.67 9.81
N ALA A 123 12.40 18.87 10.14
CA ALA A 123 11.14 19.40 9.58
C ALA A 123 11.11 19.46 8.03
N LYS A 124 12.25 19.74 7.38
CA LYS A 124 12.35 19.79 5.92
C LYS A 124 12.24 18.40 5.29
N GLU A 125 12.88 17.41 5.91
CA GLU A 125 12.80 16.00 5.50
C GLU A 125 11.39 15.46 5.71
N GLN A 126 10.77 15.74 6.86
CA GLN A 126 9.38 15.35 7.14
C GLN A 126 8.43 15.92 6.08
N ALA A 127 8.54 17.21 5.76
CA ALA A 127 7.73 17.84 4.71
C ALA A 127 7.95 17.20 3.33
N THR A 128 9.18 16.76 3.03
CA THR A 128 9.51 16.07 1.77
C THR A 128 8.84 14.70 1.72
N VAL A 129 9.02 13.87 2.75
CA VAL A 129 8.40 12.55 2.88
C VAL A 129 6.87 12.67 2.82
N LEU A 130 6.31 13.65 3.50
CA LEU A 130 4.87 13.90 3.51
C LEU A 130 4.35 14.18 2.09
N ARG A 131 4.96 15.14 1.39
CA ARG A 131 4.56 15.52 0.03
C ARG A 131 4.72 14.36 -0.95
N GLU A 132 5.83 13.63 -0.90
CA GLU A 132 6.05 12.46 -1.75
C GLU A 132 5.04 11.34 -1.45
N SER A 133 4.70 11.12 -0.18
CA SER A 133 3.71 10.12 0.21
C SER A 133 2.34 10.44 -0.37
N PHE A 134 1.89 11.69 -0.26
CA PHE A 134 0.62 12.13 -0.83
C PHE A 134 0.64 12.11 -2.36
N ALA A 135 1.71 12.60 -3.00
CA ALA A 135 1.83 12.59 -4.46
C ALA A 135 1.73 11.16 -5.02
N HIS A 136 2.50 10.22 -4.46
CA HIS A 136 2.49 8.83 -4.89
C HIS A 136 1.15 8.14 -4.66
N ALA A 137 0.52 8.37 -3.50
CA ALA A 137 -0.77 7.77 -3.19
C ALA A 137 -1.89 8.33 -4.08
N SER A 138 -1.86 9.62 -4.43
CA SER A 138 -2.79 10.23 -5.38
C SER A 138 -2.58 9.72 -6.80
N GLU A 139 -1.34 9.62 -7.26
CA GLU A 139 -0.98 9.09 -8.59
C GLU A 139 -1.48 7.64 -8.78
N LEU A 140 -1.41 6.83 -7.72
CA LEU A 140 -1.89 5.45 -7.73
C LEU A 140 -3.37 5.30 -7.37
N GLY A 141 -4.10 6.40 -7.19
CA GLY A 141 -5.53 6.40 -6.86
C GLY A 141 -5.87 5.74 -5.52
N TRP A 142 -4.92 5.75 -4.56
CA TRP A 142 -5.07 5.08 -3.27
C TRP A 142 -6.02 5.79 -2.32
N PHE A 143 -6.19 7.12 -2.46
CA PHE A 143 -7.13 7.87 -1.64
C PHE A 143 -8.54 7.74 -2.18
N CYS A 144 -9.49 7.56 -1.28
CA CYS A 144 -10.91 7.70 -1.55
C CYS A 144 -11.53 8.65 -0.52
N PRO A 145 -12.69 9.25 -0.83
CA PRO A 145 -13.44 10.06 0.11
C PRO A 145 -13.65 9.31 1.44
N PRO A 146 -13.77 10.01 2.58
CA PRO A 146 -14.09 9.36 3.85
C PRO A 146 -15.34 8.48 3.67
N GLN A 147 -15.39 7.35 4.38
CA GLN A 147 -16.66 6.64 4.47
C GLN A 147 -17.64 7.58 5.19
N VAL A 148 -18.66 8.03 4.46
CA VAL A 148 -19.86 8.53 5.12
C VAL A 148 -20.46 7.26 5.73
N GLU A 149 -20.24 7.05 7.02
CA GLU A 149 -21.07 6.12 7.77
C GLU A 149 -22.49 6.66 7.60
N ASP A 150 -23.28 5.93 6.83
CA ASP A 150 -24.70 6.18 6.69
C ASP A 150 -25.31 5.79 8.03
N ASP A 151 -25.25 6.70 9.01
CA ASP A 151 -25.94 6.65 10.31
C ASP A 151 -27.47 6.84 10.11
N SER A 152 -28.00 6.29 9.03
CA SER A 152 -29.41 6.32 8.64
C SER A 152 -30.11 5.00 8.96
N GLU A 153 -29.75 4.32 10.05
CA GLU A 153 -30.51 3.15 10.51
C GLU A 153 -30.45 2.92 12.04
N ALA A 154 -30.47 4.01 12.83
CA ALA A 154 -30.70 3.94 14.28
C ALA A 154 -31.86 4.83 14.76
N LEU A 155 -32.81 5.14 13.87
CA LEU A 155 -34.10 5.74 14.25
C LEU A 155 -35.29 5.00 13.62
N VAL A 156 -35.29 3.67 13.62
CA VAL A 156 -36.54 2.90 13.68
C VAL A 156 -36.26 1.60 14.42
N MET A 157 -36.83 1.50 15.64
CA MET A 157 -37.36 0.33 16.36
C MET A 157 -37.11 0.48 17.86
#